data_AF-T1C970-F1
#
_entry.id   AF-T1C970-F1
#
_cell.length_a   1.000
_cell.length_b   1.000
_cell.length_c   1.000
_cell.angle_alpha   90.00
_cell.angle_beta   90.00
_cell.angle_gamma   90.00
#
_symmetry.space_group_name_H-M   'P 1'
#
loop_
_entity.id
_entity.type
_entity.pdbx_description
1 polymer ?
#
loop_
_entity_poly.entity_id
_entity_poly.type
_entity_poly.pdbx_seq_one_letter_code
_entity_poly.pdbx_strand_id
1 'polypeptide(L)'
;MSLDKLNPVTRSLIALDMYEALTANRIYRIGYSPAKTLEILLKSAEDKIDPSAVSDLLKMVGVYPTGSLIETIRGEIVLVGGYTDPTRTISEEVVLYVLKDLKGNGSYGLFAV
;
A
#
# COMPACT_ATOMS: atom_id res chain seq x y z
N MET A 1 -26.94 -6.18 -10.75
CA MET A 1 -25.99 -7.05 -11.50
C MET A 1 -24.98 -7.53 -10.49
N SER A 2 -24.86 -8.84 -10.27
CA SER A 2 -24.01 -9.37 -9.21
C SER A 2 -22.55 -9.45 -9.68
N LEU A 3 -21.59 -9.08 -8.82
CA LEU A 3 -20.17 -8.92 -9.16
C LEU A 3 -19.51 -10.23 -9.63
N ASP A 4 -20.02 -11.37 -9.18
CA ASP A 4 -19.61 -12.73 -9.59
C ASP A 4 -19.79 -12.99 -11.09
N LYS A 5 -20.70 -12.26 -11.77
CA LYS A 5 -20.99 -12.45 -13.20
C LYS A 5 -20.05 -11.67 -14.13
N LEU A 6 -19.19 -10.81 -13.58
CA LEU A 6 -18.23 -10.03 -14.36
C LEU A 6 -16.97 -10.85 -14.66
N ASN A 7 -16.35 -10.60 -15.82
CA ASN A 7 -15.06 -11.18 -16.16
C ASN A 7 -14.02 -10.79 -15.08
N PRO A 8 -13.15 -11.71 -14.64
CA PRO A 8 -12.11 -11.41 -13.64
C PRO A 8 -11.28 -10.16 -13.96
N VAL A 9 -10.91 -9.95 -15.23
CA VAL A 9 -10.17 -8.77 -15.68
C VAL A 9 -10.95 -7.48 -15.41
N THR A 10 -12.26 -7.49 -15.65
CA THR A 10 -13.13 -6.35 -15.37
C THR A 10 -13.20 -6.05 -13.88
N ARG A 11 -13.23 -7.07 -13.02
CA ARG A 11 -13.25 -6.90 -11.56
C ARG A 11 -11.95 -6.30 -11.05
N SER A 12 -10.80 -6.75 -11.58
CA SER A 12 -9.49 -6.15 -11.30
C SER A 12 -9.40 -4.69 -11.77
N LEU A 13 -9.94 -4.39 -12.96
CA LEU A 13 -9.94 -3.02 -13.49
C LEU A 13 -10.75 -2.06 -12.61
N ILE A 14 -11.88 -2.51 -12.08
CA ILE A 14 -12.69 -1.72 -11.14
C ILE A 14 -11.89 -1.40 -9.87
N ALA A 15 -11.20 -2.38 -9.30
CA ALA A 15 -10.37 -2.16 -8.11
C ALA A 15 -9.22 -1.18 -8.40
N LEU A 16 -8.59 -1.28 -9.58
CA LEU A 16 -7.52 -0.39 -10.00
C LEU A 16 -8.01 1.05 -10.22
N ASP A 17 -9.14 1.24 -10.89
CA ASP A 17 -9.75 2.56 -11.11
C ASP A 17 -10.08 3.25 -9.78
N MET A 18 -10.65 2.50 -8.83
CA MET A 18 -10.93 3.02 -7.50
C MET A 18 -9.64 3.36 -6.73
N TYR A 19 -8.61 2.55 -6.85
CA TYR A 19 -7.31 2.84 -6.25
C TYR A 19 -6.74 4.15 -6.79
N GLU A 20 -6.68 4.32 -8.11
CA GLU A 20 -6.13 5.51 -8.74
C GLU A 20 -6.94 6.77 -8.37
N ALA A 21 -8.27 6.67 -8.38
CA ALA A 21 -9.16 7.75 -7.99
C ALA A 21 -8.97 8.19 -6.52
N LEU A 22 -8.59 7.28 -5.63
CA LEU A 22 -8.36 7.55 -4.22
C LEU A 22 -6.98 8.15 -3.96
N THR A 23 -5.95 7.71 -4.69
CA THR A 23 -4.56 8.20 -4.58
C THR A 23 -4.31 9.49 -5.38
N ALA A 24 -5.12 9.80 -6.38
CA ALA A 24 -4.95 10.99 -7.21
C ALA A 24 -5.17 12.29 -6.43
N ASN A 25 -4.24 13.24 -6.60
CA ASN A 25 -4.41 14.61 -6.14
C ASN A 25 -5.40 15.35 -7.04
N ARG A 26 -6.32 16.08 -6.41
CA ARG A 26 -7.32 16.91 -7.09
C ARG A 26 -7.28 18.33 -6.50
N ILE A 27 -7.78 19.30 -7.26
CA ILE A 27 -7.77 20.73 -6.85
C ILE A 27 -8.46 20.99 -5.50
N TYR A 28 -9.37 20.11 -5.08
CA TYR A 28 -10.16 20.23 -3.86
C TYR A 28 -9.81 19.18 -2.79
N ARG A 29 -8.89 18.24 -3.09
CA ARG A 29 -8.56 17.14 -2.19
C ARG A 29 -7.20 16.54 -2.53
N ILE A 30 -6.36 16.41 -1.50
CA ILE A 30 -5.13 15.62 -1.58
C ILE A 30 -5.49 14.13 -1.59
N GLY A 31 -4.83 13.37 -2.45
CA GLY A 31 -4.97 11.92 -2.53
C GLY A 31 -4.66 11.23 -1.21
N TYR A 32 -5.29 10.08 -0.97
CA TYR A 32 -4.93 9.24 0.17
C TYR A 32 -3.60 8.55 -0.08
N SER A 33 -2.88 8.24 1.01
CA SER A 33 -1.69 7.40 0.92
C SER A 33 -2.06 5.99 0.43
N PRO A 34 -1.13 5.26 -0.22
CA PRO A 34 -1.35 3.88 -0.66
C PRO A 34 -1.95 2.98 0.42
N ALA A 35 -1.38 3.03 1.63
CA ALA A 35 -1.86 2.26 2.78
C ALA A 35 -3.30 2.63 3.16
N LYS A 36 -3.63 3.93 3.18
CA LYS A 36 -4.99 4.39 3.52
C LYS A 36 -6.00 4.03 2.44
N THR A 37 -5.61 4.12 1.17
CA THR A 37 -6.43 3.69 0.03
C THR A 37 -6.74 2.20 0.13
N LEU A 38 -5.74 1.36 0.37
CA LEU A 38 -5.93 -0.09 0.53
C LEU A 38 -6.84 -0.43 1.72
N GLU A 39 -6.71 0.27 2.85
CA GLU A 39 -7.62 0.13 3.99
C GLU A 39 -9.08 0.43 3.58
N ILE A 40 -9.32 1.50 2.81
CA ILE A 40 -10.65 1.86 2.31
C ILE A 40 -11.18 0.79 1.35
N LEU A 41 -10.35 0.30 0.44
CA LEU A 41 -10.74 -0.74 -0.53
C LEU A 41 -11.08 -2.06 0.16
N LEU A 42 -10.28 -2.50 1.12
CA LEU A 42 -10.54 -3.72 1.91
C LEU A 42 -11.84 -3.62 2.69
N LYS A 43 -12.12 -2.46 3.31
CA LYS A 43 -13.40 -2.21 3.99
C LYS A 43 -14.60 -2.14 3.04
N SER A 44 -14.38 -1.78 1.78
CA SER A 44 -15.44 -1.65 0.75
C SER A 44 -15.67 -2.95 -0.05
N ALA A 45 -14.81 -3.96 0.13
CA ALA A 45 -14.83 -5.22 -0.60
C ALA A 45 -16.02 -6.12 -0.24
N GLU A 46 -16.72 -5.86 0.86
CA GLU A 46 -17.89 -6.67 1.23
C GLU A 46 -19.12 -6.40 0.34
N ASP A 47 -19.28 -5.18 -0.18
CA ASP A 47 -20.49 -4.77 -0.93
C ASP A 47 -20.25 -4.29 -2.36
N LYS A 48 -19.03 -3.85 -2.73
CA LYS A 48 -18.81 -3.08 -3.97
C LYS A 48 -17.67 -3.56 -4.86
N ILE A 49 -16.74 -4.35 -4.33
CA ILE A 49 -15.56 -4.82 -5.05
C ILE A 49 -15.33 -6.30 -4.76
N ASP A 50 -14.86 -7.05 -5.74
CA ASP A 50 -14.41 -8.42 -5.53
C ASP A 50 -13.17 -8.46 -4.59
N PRO A 51 -13.23 -9.14 -3.43
CA PRO A 51 -12.09 -9.26 -2.52
C PRO A 51 -10.82 -9.85 -3.15
N SER A 52 -10.97 -10.75 -4.14
CA SER A 52 -9.82 -11.32 -4.86
C SER A 52 -9.07 -10.26 -5.67
N ALA A 53 -9.80 -9.33 -6.29
CA ALA A 53 -9.22 -8.21 -7.02
C ALA A 53 -8.44 -7.26 -6.09
N VAL A 54 -8.97 -6.99 -4.88
CA VAL A 54 -8.25 -6.18 -3.87
C VAL A 54 -7.00 -6.91 -3.37
N SER A 55 -7.10 -8.22 -3.15
CA SER A 55 -5.95 -9.04 -2.74
C SER A 55 -4.84 -9.03 -3.78
N ASP A 56 -5.18 -9.15 -5.07
CA ASP A 56 -4.18 -9.12 -6.15
C ASP A 56 -3.58 -7.72 -6.34
N LEU A 57 -4.38 -6.67 -6.17
CA LEU A 57 -3.88 -5.30 -6.17
C LEU A 57 -2.93 -5.06 -5.00
N LEU A 58 -3.30 -5.51 -3.79
CA LEU A 58 -2.43 -5.49 -2.62
C LEU A 58 -1.13 -6.21 -2.94
N LYS A 59 -1.20 -7.37 -3.61
CA LYS A 59 -0.01 -8.14 -3.96
C LYS A 59 0.97 -7.39 -4.84
N MET A 60 0.43 -6.72 -5.86
CA MET A 60 1.20 -5.98 -6.84
C MET A 60 1.81 -4.68 -6.28
N VAL A 61 1.06 -3.96 -5.45
CA VAL A 61 1.45 -2.62 -4.97
C VAL A 61 2.27 -2.68 -3.68
N GLY A 62 2.02 -3.68 -2.84
CA GLY A 62 2.50 -3.69 -1.46
C GLY A 62 1.65 -2.83 -0.54
N VAL A 63 1.67 -3.11 0.77
CA VAL A 63 1.02 -2.22 1.77
C VAL A 63 1.69 -0.85 1.75
N TYR A 64 3.02 -0.82 1.58
CA TYR A 64 3.84 0.38 1.49
C TYR A 64 4.72 0.33 0.23
N PRO A 65 4.35 0.99 -0.86
CA PRO A 65 5.16 1.01 -2.06
C PRO A 65 6.61 1.46 -1.78
N THR A 66 7.56 0.98 -2.57
CA THR A 66 8.95 1.46 -2.49
C THR A 66 9.02 2.98 -2.64
N GLY A 67 9.83 3.63 -1.81
CA GLY A 67 9.88 5.08 -1.69
C GLY A 67 8.89 5.66 -0.66
N SER A 68 8.03 4.83 -0.04
CA SER A 68 7.19 5.28 1.07
C SER A 68 8.02 5.65 2.27
N LEU A 69 7.66 6.76 2.92
CA LEU A 69 8.17 7.14 4.24
C LEU A 69 7.17 6.68 5.30
N ILE A 70 7.65 5.90 6.26
CA ILE A 70 6.84 5.42 7.38
C ILE A 70 7.48 5.82 8.70
N GLU A 71 6.65 6.16 9.67
CA GLU A 71 7.07 6.37 11.05
C GLU A 71 6.88 5.07 11.82
N THR A 72 7.95 4.57 12.43
CA THR A 72 7.87 3.38 13.29
C THR A 72 7.32 3.75 14.66
N ILE A 73 6.83 2.75 15.40
CA ILE A 73 6.37 2.94 16.78
C ILE A 73 7.46 3.46 17.74
N ARG A 74 8.72 3.42 17.32
CA ARG A 74 9.88 3.93 18.07
C ARG A 74 10.13 5.42 17.82
N GLY A 75 9.35 6.04 16.92
CA GLY A 75 9.54 7.42 16.48
C GLY A 75 10.69 7.56 15.49
N GLU A 76 10.99 6.53 14.69
CA GLU A 76 11.99 6.60 13.64
C GLU A 76 11.29 6.79 12.29
N ILE A 77 11.82 7.66 11.44
CA ILE A 77 11.37 7.80 10.06
C ILE A 77 12.23 6.88 9.20
N VAL A 78 11.57 5.97 8.49
CA VAL A 78 12.23 5.02 7.61
C VAL A 78 11.68 5.11 6.19
N LEU A 79 12.55 4.89 5.21
CA LEU A 79 12.23 4.83 3.80
C LEU A 79 12.16 3.36 3.37
N VAL A 80 11.08 2.99 2.69
CA VAL A 80 10.92 1.65 2.11
C VAL A 80 11.81 1.55 0.87
N GLY A 81 12.87 0.75 0.94
CA GLY A 81 13.85 0.55 -0.12
C GLY A 81 13.45 -0.49 -1.16
N GLY A 82 12.71 -1.51 -0.75
CA GLY A 82 12.44 -2.66 -1.59
C GLY A 82 11.81 -3.81 -0.82
N TYR A 83 11.24 -4.75 -1.56
CA TYR A 83 10.79 -6.05 -1.07
C TYR A 83 11.74 -7.11 -1.62
N THR A 84 12.28 -7.98 -0.77
CA THR A 84 13.22 -9.03 -1.18
C THR A 84 12.53 -10.12 -2.00
N ASP A 85 11.23 -10.33 -1.80
CA ASP A 85 10.38 -11.22 -2.58
C ASP A 85 9.14 -10.46 -3.13
N PRO A 86 9.03 -10.25 -4.45
CA PRO A 86 7.90 -9.54 -5.06
C PRO A 86 6.57 -10.31 -4.99
N THR A 87 6.58 -11.61 -4.63
CA THR A 87 5.36 -12.44 -4.54
C THR A 87 4.78 -12.54 -3.14
N ARG A 88 5.51 -12.10 -2.11
CA ARG A 88 5.07 -12.07 -0.72
C ARG A 88 4.96 -10.63 -0.22
N THR A 89 3.75 -10.10 -0.29
CA THR A 89 3.41 -8.75 0.18
C THR A 89 3.44 -8.57 1.69
N ILE A 90 3.52 -9.69 2.39
CA ILE A 90 3.76 -9.80 3.83
C ILE A 90 5.14 -10.42 4.12
N SER A 91 6.10 -10.35 3.17
CA SER A 91 7.43 -10.94 3.38
C SER A 91 8.14 -10.28 4.55
N GLU A 92 8.65 -11.14 5.43
CA GLU A 92 9.43 -10.90 6.64
C GLU A 92 10.79 -10.21 6.39
N GLU A 93 10.97 -9.56 5.23
CA GLU A 93 12.16 -8.78 4.90
C GLU A 93 11.76 -7.59 4.00
N VAL A 94 11.25 -6.53 4.59
CA VAL A 94 11.19 -5.21 3.96
C VAL A 94 12.53 -4.53 4.20
N VAL A 95 13.19 -4.10 3.13
CA VAL A 95 14.42 -3.30 3.26
C VAL A 95 14.03 -1.89 3.68
N LEU A 96 14.30 -1.52 4.92
CA LEU A 96 14.03 -0.20 5.47
C LEU A 96 15.34 0.56 5.66
N TYR A 97 15.39 1.78 5.13
CA TYR A 97 16.47 2.73 5.40
C TYR A 97 16.02 3.70 6.48
N VAL A 98 16.64 3.67 7.66
CA VAL A 98 16.37 4.69 8.69
C VAL A 98 16.97 6.02 8.26
N LEU A 99 16.13 7.04 8.14
CA LEU A 99 16.55 8.38 7.75
C LEU A 99 16.87 9.24 8.97
N LYS A 100 16.05 9.13 10.03
CA LYS A 100 16.18 9.97 11.23
C LYS A 100 15.34 9.43 12.40
N ASP A 101 15.88 9.42 13.61
CA ASP A 101 15.10 9.34 14.85
C ASP A 101 14.48 10.72 15.14
N LEU A 102 13.19 10.81 15.48
CA LEU A 102 12.51 12.06 15.85
C LEU A 102 13.22 12.83 16.99
N LYS A 103 14.11 12.18 17.75
CA LYS A 103 14.99 12.82 18.75
C LYS A 103 16.24 13.52 18.19
N GLY A 104 16.46 13.48 16.87
CA GLY A 104 17.55 14.20 16.20
C GLY A 104 18.89 13.47 16.16
N ASN A 105 18.99 12.26 16.72
CA ASN A 105 20.19 11.44 16.61
C ASN A 105 20.11 10.64 15.31
N GLY A 106 20.94 11.01 14.32
CA GLY A 106 21.01 10.33 13.04
C GLY A 106 21.59 8.93 13.20
N SER A 107 20.73 7.91 13.15
CA SER A 107 21.14 6.51 13.03
C SER A 107 20.78 6.04 11.63
N TYR A 108 21.78 5.92 10.76
CA TYR A 108 21.61 5.40 9.40
C TYR A 108 21.91 3.90 9.42
N GLY A 109 20.86 3.09 9.43
CA GLY A 109 20.97 1.63 9.47
C GLY A 109 20.06 0.98 8.43
N LEU A 110 20.54 -0.13 7.85
CA LEU A 110 19.73 -1.04 7.04
C LEU A 110 19.03 -2.00 8.00
N PHE A 111 17.71 -1.94 8.06
CA PHE A 111 16.91 -2.91 8.80
C PHE A 111 16.15 -3.75 7.78
N ALA A 112 16.43 -5.05 7.76
CA ALA A 112 15.55 -6.04 7.15
C ALA A 112 14.63 -6.54 8.27
N VAL A 113 13.32 -6.40 8.08
CA VAL A 113 12.27 -6.81 9.06
C VAL A 113 11.24 -7.68 8.38
#